data_AF-A0A061QNN3-F1
#
_entry.id   AF-A0A061QNN3-F1
#
_cell.length_a   1.000
_cell.length_b   1.000
_cell.length_c   1.000
_cell.angle_alpha   90.00
_cell.angle_beta   90.00
_cell.angle_gamma   90.00
#
_symmetry.space_group_name_H-M   'P 1'
#
loop_
_entity.id
_entity.type
_entity.pdbx_description
1 polymer ?
#
loop_
_entity_poly.entity_id
_entity_poly.type
_entity_poly.pdbx_seq_one_letter_code
_entity_poly.pdbx_strand_id
1 'polypeptide(L)'
;MLLTPEHSMRIQNRLGADIIMALDDVVPSTNPTYERFKEATHRTTRWIDRCMAAHSRPREQNLFAIVQGGLDEGLRDISLRDLIARDLPGYAIGGLAGGEDKLEFIKVVNKCAPALPAGKPRYVMGIGYPLDVVLCSAARFGVALVDEGVMKLKNAAFERDMRPIDEECSCECCAKYTRAYCHNLAGKSLTSAAVLITLHNIAYMQRLTRRIRSAITEQRFPEFVRGFVRGQYPKGDEPEWVRFSLECAGISM
;
A
#
# COMPACT_ATOMS: atom_id res chain seq x y z
N MET A 1 -13.29 -25.18 -10.16
CA MET A 1 -14.07 -24.65 -9.01
C MET A 1 -14.29 -23.16 -9.28
N LEU A 2 -15.53 -22.68 -9.25
CA LEU A 2 -15.88 -21.27 -9.54
C LEU A 2 -16.01 -20.48 -8.22
N LEU A 3 -15.32 -19.35 -8.11
CA LEU A 3 -15.44 -18.44 -6.96
C LEU A 3 -16.48 -17.35 -7.28
N THR A 4 -17.63 -17.38 -6.62
CA THR A 4 -18.68 -16.36 -6.72
C THR A 4 -18.63 -15.39 -5.53
N PRO A 5 -19.28 -14.22 -5.59
CA PRO A 5 -19.43 -13.31 -4.45
C PRO A 5 -19.92 -14.00 -3.17
N GLU A 6 -20.98 -14.82 -3.26
CA GLU A 6 -21.55 -15.54 -2.11
C GLU A 6 -20.58 -16.58 -1.56
N HIS A 7 -19.86 -17.27 -2.45
CA HIS A 7 -18.87 -18.25 -2.06
C HIS A 7 -17.69 -17.58 -1.34
N SER A 8 -17.21 -16.44 -1.85
CA SER A 8 -16.16 -15.63 -1.23
C SER A 8 -16.57 -15.14 0.17
N MET A 9 -17.79 -14.60 0.33
CA MET A 9 -18.31 -14.18 1.64
C MET A 9 -18.39 -15.33 2.62
N ARG A 10 -18.89 -16.49 2.20
CA ARG A 10 -18.97 -17.67 3.07
C ARG A 10 -17.60 -18.15 3.54
N ILE A 11 -16.57 -18.11 2.67
CA ILE A 11 -15.19 -18.44 3.07
C ILE A 11 -14.71 -17.44 4.14
N GLN A 12 -14.83 -16.15 3.86
CA GLN A 12 -14.34 -15.09 4.76
C GLN A 12 -15.12 -15.08 6.10
N ASN A 13 -16.42 -15.37 6.10
CA ASN A 13 -17.21 -15.53 7.33
C ASN A 13 -16.74 -16.69 8.21
N ARG A 14 -16.29 -17.80 7.59
CA ARG A 14 -15.75 -18.98 8.29
C ARG A 14 -14.32 -18.79 8.78
N LEU A 15 -13.50 -18.06 8.02
CA LEU A 15 -12.16 -17.66 8.46
C LEU A 15 -12.22 -16.77 9.71
N GLY A 16 -13.32 -16.03 9.89
CA GLY A 16 -13.51 -15.18 11.07
C GLY A 16 -12.64 -13.93 11.08
N ALA A 17 -12.21 -13.45 9.91
CA ALA A 17 -11.43 -12.21 9.79
C ALA A 17 -12.24 -10.97 10.18
N ASP A 18 -11.64 -10.01 10.89
CA ASP A 18 -12.31 -8.79 11.35
C ASP A 18 -12.69 -7.82 10.23
N ILE A 19 -11.92 -7.85 9.13
CA ILE A 19 -12.16 -7.10 7.90
C ILE A 19 -12.21 -8.10 6.76
N ILE A 20 -13.27 -8.03 5.95
CA ILE A 20 -13.50 -8.90 4.80
C ILE A 20 -13.63 -8.02 3.54
N MET A 21 -13.12 -8.50 2.42
CA MET A 21 -13.08 -7.76 1.16
C MET A 21 -14.15 -8.28 0.22
N ALA A 22 -14.93 -7.39 -0.39
CA ALA A 22 -15.86 -7.76 -1.44
C ALA A 22 -15.11 -8.42 -2.61
N LEU A 23 -15.71 -9.43 -3.23
CA LEU A 23 -15.18 -9.96 -4.49
C LEU A 23 -15.43 -8.92 -5.59
N ASP A 24 -14.39 -8.58 -6.33
CA ASP A 24 -14.40 -7.62 -7.41
C ASP A 24 -13.85 -8.21 -8.72
N ASP A 25 -14.12 -7.52 -9.82
CA ASP A 25 -13.60 -7.90 -11.13
C ASP A 25 -12.38 -7.04 -11.47
N VAL A 26 -11.19 -7.58 -11.23
CA VAL A 26 -9.93 -6.85 -11.41
C VAL A 26 -9.43 -6.98 -12.84
N VAL A 27 -9.06 -5.84 -13.42
CA VAL A 27 -8.40 -5.74 -14.73
C VAL A 27 -6.99 -5.18 -14.50
N PRO A 28 -5.92 -5.79 -15.04
CA PRO A 28 -4.59 -5.21 -14.97
C PRO A 28 -4.59 -3.78 -15.52
N SER A 29 -3.99 -2.84 -14.79
CA SER A 29 -3.93 -1.42 -15.16
C SER A 29 -3.27 -1.18 -16.53
N THR A 30 -2.43 -2.11 -16.98
CA THR A 30 -1.75 -2.12 -18.29
C THR A 30 -2.63 -2.63 -19.44
N ASN A 31 -3.88 -3.04 -19.18
CA ASN A 31 -4.80 -3.46 -20.23
C ASN A 31 -5.19 -2.24 -21.10
N PRO A 32 -5.11 -2.32 -22.45
CA PRO A 32 -5.44 -1.18 -23.31
C PRO A 32 -6.95 -1.02 -23.58
N THR A 33 -7.81 -1.94 -23.11
CA THR A 33 -9.21 -2.03 -23.53
C THR A 33 -10.14 -1.35 -22.54
N TYR A 34 -10.59 -0.13 -22.87
CA TYR A 34 -11.56 0.63 -22.06
C TYR A 34 -12.83 -0.17 -21.72
N GLU A 35 -13.43 -0.85 -22.70
CA GLU A 35 -14.67 -1.62 -22.48
C GLU A 35 -14.51 -2.73 -21.43
N ARG A 36 -13.30 -3.29 -21.29
CA ARG A 36 -13.02 -4.30 -20.26
C ARG A 36 -13.05 -3.70 -18.85
N PHE A 37 -12.51 -2.48 -18.68
CA PHE A 37 -12.59 -1.75 -17.41
C PHE A 37 -14.01 -1.29 -17.10
N LYS A 38 -14.75 -0.82 -18.10
CA LYS A 38 -16.16 -0.43 -17.94
C LYS A 38 -17.00 -1.61 -17.48
N GLU A 39 -16.86 -2.77 -18.14
CA GLU A 39 -17.54 -4.00 -17.74
C GLU A 39 -17.16 -4.41 -16.31
N ALA A 40 -15.87 -4.40 -15.97
CA ALA A 40 -15.37 -4.71 -14.63
C ALA A 40 -15.94 -3.78 -13.55
N THR A 41 -16.00 -2.48 -13.82
CA THR A 41 -16.50 -1.47 -12.89
C THR A 41 -17.98 -1.71 -12.58
N HIS A 42 -18.80 -1.93 -13.61
CA HIS A 42 -20.22 -2.25 -13.41
C HIS A 42 -20.43 -3.63 -12.80
N ARG A 43 -19.61 -4.63 -13.14
CA ARG A 43 -19.68 -5.98 -12.55
C ARG A 43 -19.34 -5.94 -11.06
N THR A 44 -18.29 -5.22 -10.68
CA THR A 44 -17.91 -5.00 -9.27
C THR A 44 -19.05 -4.36 -8.48
N THR A 45 -19.73 -3.38 -9.07
CA THR A 45 -20.92 -2.75 -8.48
C THR A 45 -22.07 -3.74 -8.26
N ARG A 46 -22.34 -4.64 -9.22
CA ARG A 46 -23.34 -5.71 -9.04
C ARG A 46 -22.89 -6.76 -8.01
N TRP A 47 -21.59 -7.01 -7.91
CA TRP A 47 -21.04 -8.01 -7.01
C TRP A 47 -21.02 -7.57 -5.55
N ILE A 48 -20.86 -6.28 -5.27
CA ILE A 48 -20.94 -5.78 -3.89
C ILE A 48 -22.34 -6.01 -3.30
N ASP A 49 -23.43 -5.83 -4.07
CA ASP A 49 -24.80 -6.12 -3.59
C ASP A 49 -24.95 -7.58 -3.17
N ARG A 50 -24.38 -8.48 -3.97
CA ARG A 50 -24.38 -9.92 -3.68
C ARG A 50 -23.50 -10.25 -2.48
N CYS A 51 -22.37 -9.56 -2.31
CA CYS A 51 -21.52 -9.70 -1.13
C CYS A 51 -22.27 -9.25 0.13
N MET A 52 -22.94 -8.10 0.09
CA MET A 52 -23.73 -7.58 1.20
C MET A 52 -24.85 -8.54 1.59
N ALA A 53 -25.59 -9.08 0.61
CA ALA A 53 -26.65 -10.05 0.87
C ALA A 53 -26.14 -11.38 1.45
N ALA A 54 -24.94 -11.82 1.05
CA ALA A 54 -24.34 -13.06 1.53
C ALA A 54 -23.54 -12.91 2.84
N HIS A 55 -23.26 -11.67 3.27
CA HIS A 55 -22.52 -11.42 4.50
C HIS A 55 -23.40 -11.69 5.73
N SER A 56 -23.12 -12.81 6.41
CA SER A 56 -23.93 -13.29 7.53
C SER A 56 -23.52 -12.76 8.90
N ARG A 57 -22.39 -12.03 9.02
CA ARG A 57 -21.80 -11.61 10.30
C ARG A 57 -21.48 -10.10 10.37
N PRO A 58 -22.42 -9.20 10.05
CA PRO A 58 -22.15 -7.76 9.96
C PRO A 58 -21.79 -7.09 11.30
N ARG A 59 -22.06 -7.74 12.43
CA ARG A 59 -21.68 -7.24 13.77
C ARG A 59 -20.28 -7.66 14.20
N GLU A 60 -19.67 -8.60 13.49
CA GLU A 60 -18.37 -9.19 13.86
C GLU A 60 -17.31 -8.92 12.79
N GLN A 61 -17.70 -8.71 11.53
CA GLN A 61 -16.77 -8.52 10.42
C GLN A 61 -17.20 -7.33 9.55
N ASN A 62 -16.23 -6.49 9.22
CA ASN A 62 -16.41 -5.27 8.43
C ASN A 62 -16.18 -5.55 6.94
N LEU A 63 -17.23 -5.45 6.13
CA LEU A 63 -17.13 -5.63 4.67
C LEU A 63 -16.67 -4.34 3.98
N PHE A 64 -15.54 -4.41 3.27
CA PHE A 64 -15.03 -3.28 2.49
C PHE A 64 -15.40 -3.42 1.01
N ALA A 65 -15.90 -2.32 0.43
CA ALA A 65 -16.03 -2.17 -1.01
C ALA A 65 -14.68 -1.84 -1.65
N ILE A 66 -14.50 -2.19 -2.94
CA ILE A 66 -13.28 -1.90 -3.68
C ILE A 66 -13.62 -1.03 -4.87
N VAL A 67 -13.11 0.20 -4.88
CA VAL A 67 -13.22 1.13 -6.01
C VAL A 67 -12.37 0.60 -7.15
N GLN A 68 -13.01 0.42 -8.31
CA GLN A 68 -12.40 -0.01 -9.57
C GLN A 68 -12.52 1.08 -10.64
N GLY A 69 -11.93 0.85 -11.82
CA GLY A 69 -11.94 1.81 -12.93
C GLY A 69 -10.59 1.99 -13.64
N GLY A 70 -9.56 1.24 -13.23
CA GLY A 70 -8.22 1.37 -13.82
C GLY A 70 -7.65 2.77 -13.62
N LEU A 71 -7.10 3.35 -14.68
CA LEU A 71 -6.59 4.73 -14.69
C LEU A 71 -7.64 5.74 -15.21
N ASP A 72 -8.83 5.28 -15.59
CA ASP A 72 -9.86 6.15 -16.14
C ASP A 72 -10.64 6.87 -15.04
N GLU A 73 -10.54 8.19 -15.03
CA GLU A 73 -11.19 9.04 -14.04
C GLU A 73 -12.73 8.92 -14.05
N GLY A 74 -13.35 8.81 -15.22
CA GLY A 74 -14.81 8.72 -15.32
C GLY A 74 -15.35 7.40 -14.74
N LEU A 75 -14.66 6.29 -15.00
CA LEU A 75 -14.99 5.00 -14.39
C LEU A 75 -14.76 5.01 -12.87
N ARG A 76 -13.73 5.70 -12.39
CA ARG A 76 -13.51 5.91 -10.95
C ARG A 76 -14.66 6.68 -10.31
N ASP A 77 -15.14 7.74 -10.96
CA ASP A 77 -16.29 8.52 -10.47
C ASP A 77 -17.58 7.69 -10.40
N ILE A 78 -17.83 6.87 -11.44
CA ILE A 78 -18.95 5.91 -11.45
C ILE A 78 -18.83 4.94 -10.27
N SER A 79 -17.64 4.32 -10.10
CA SER A 79 -17.41 3.36 -9.03
C SER A 79 -17.57 3.99 -7.65
N LEU A 80 -17.02 5.18 -7.42
CA LEU A 80 -17.13 5.92 -6.16
C LEU A 80 -18.59 6.21 -5.82
N ARG A 81 -19.33 6.84 -6.74
CA ARG A 81 -20.74 7.18 -6.53
C ARG A 81 -21.56 5.95 -6.19
N ASP A 82 -21.42 4.90 -6.98
CA ASP A 82 -22.26 3.70 -6.83
C ASP A 82 -21.91 2.96 -5.52
N LEU A 83 -20.63 2.84 -5.15
CA LEU A 83 -20.22 2.16 -3.91
C LEU A 83 -20.53 2.97 -2.65
N ILE A 84 -20.40 4.29 -2.69
CA ILE A 84 -20.70 5.16 -1.53
C ILE A 84 -22.18 5.09 -1.15
N ALA A 85 -23.08 4.98 -2.14
CA ALA A 85 -24.52 4.84 -1.91
C ALA A 85 -24.91 3.61 -1.06
N ARG A 86 -24.02 2.62 -0.92
CA ARG A 86 -24.23 1.39 -0.12
C ARG A 86 -23.78 1.48 1.33
N ASP A 87 -23.17 2.59 1.73
CA ASP A 87 -22.81 2.90 3.11
C ASP A 87 -22.02 1.81 3.87
N LEU A 88 -21.05 1.17 3.21
CA LEU A 88 -20.22 0.10 3.79
C LEU A 88 -19.25 0.61 4.87
N PRO A 89 -18.83 -0.21 5.85
CA PRO A 89 -17.97 0.22 6.95
C PRO A 89 -16.57 0.70 6.52
N GLY A 90 -16.12 0.38 5.30
CA GLY A 90 -14.87 0.87 4.76
C GLY A 90 -14.76 0.71 3.25
N TYR A 91 -13.78 1.40 2.67
CA TYR A 91 -13.59 1.45 1.23
C TYR A 91 -12.11 1.28 0.88
N ALA A 92 -11.84 0.45 -0.11
CA ALA A 92 -10.53 0.27 -0.68
C ALA A 92 -10.43 0.90 -2.07
N ILE A 93 -9.22 1.32 -2.44
CA ILE A 93 -8.88 1.75 -3.80
C ILE A 93 -8.05 0.63 -4.41
N GLY A 94 -8.64 -0.10 -5.37
CA GLY A 94 -8.06 -1.28 -6.00
C GLY A 94 -7.67 -1.06 -7.46
N GLY A 95 -7.04 -2.08 -8.05
CA GLY A 95 -6.62 -2.08 -9.46
C GLY A 95 -5.39 -1.21 -9.76
N LEU A 96 -4.59 -0.90 -8.73
CA LEU A 96 -3.46 0.02 -8.77
C LEU A 96 -2.13 -0.65 -8.32
N ALA A 97 -1.91 -1.88 -8.77
CA ALA A 97 -0.66 -2.62 -8.52
C ALA A 97 -0.27 -3.48 -9.74
N GLY A 98 -0.68 -3.04 -10.94
CA GLY A 98 -0.57 -3.81 -12.18
C GLY A 98 0.62 -3.44 -13.07
N GLY A 99 1.49 -2.54 -12.60
CA GLY A 99 2.67 -2.06 -13.34
C GLY A 99 2.46 -0.71 -14.04
N GLU A 100 1.44 0.05 -13.65
CA GLU A 100 1.21 1.41 -14.12
C GLU A 100 2.32 2.39 -13.72
N ASP A 101 2.36 3.52 -14.44
CA ASP A 101 3.23 4.63 -14.09
C ASP A 101 2.86 5.24 -12.73
N LYS A 102 3.88 5.69 -11.99
CA LYS A 102 3.71 6.24 -10.64
C LYS A 102 2.90 7.53 -10.62
N LEU A 103 3.02 8.39 -11.64
CA LEU A 103 2.25 9.62 -11.70
C LEU A 103 0.76 9.31 -11.89
N GLU A 104 0.43 8.39 -12.79
CA GLU A 104 -0.95 7.94 -13.02
C GLU A 104 -1.56 7.28 -11.78
N PHE A 105 -0.78 6.45 -11.10
CA PHE A 105 -1.14 5.88 -9.81
C PHE A 105 -1.56 6.97 -8.79
N ILE A 106 -0.71 8.00 -8.60
CA ILE A 106 -0.98 9.07 -7.63
C ILE A 106 -2.21 9.89 -8.04
N LYS A 107 -2.40 10.19 -9.33
CA LYS A 107 -3.60 10.91 -9.81
C LYS A 107 -4.88 10.20 -9.41
N VAL A 108 -4.94 8.87 -9.60
CA VAL A 108 -6.10 8.07 -9.19
C VAL A 108 -6.32 8.12 -7.68
N VAL A 109 -5.25 7.97 -6.89
CA VAL A 109 -5.35 8.04 -5.42
C VAL A 109 -5.83 9.43 -4.96
N ASN A 110 -5.24 10.50 -5.50
CA ASN A 110 -5.60 11.88 -5.18
C ASN A 110 -7.05 12.21 -5.57
N LYS A 111 -7.57 11.60 -6.64
CA LYS A 111 -8.99 11.72 -7.01
C LYS A 111 -9.89 10.94 -6.07
N CYS A 112 -9.57 9.67 -5.82
CA CYS A 112 -10.48 8.77 -5.10
C CYS A 112 -10.50 9.04 -3.59
N ALA A 113 -9.34 9.28 -2.97
CA ALA A 113 -9.25 9.35 -1.52
C ALA A 113 -10.11 10.48 -0.92
N PRO A 114 -10.08 11.73 -1.41
CA PRO A 114 -10.94 12.80 -0.88
C PRO A 114 -12.43 12.57 -1.10
N ALA A 115 -12.82 11.87 -2.17
CA ALA A 115 -14.20 11.56 -2.49
C ALA A 115 -14.83 10.50 -1.55
N LEU A 116 -14.00 9.65 -0.92
CA LEU A 116 -14.47 8.64 0.03
C LEU A 116 -14.94 9.26 1.36
N PRO A 117 -15.93 8.68 2.06
CA PRO A 117 -16.48 9.24 3.30
C PRO A 117 -15.41 9.48 4.38
N ALA A 118 -15.36 10.69 4.94
CA ALA A 118 -14.31 11.11 5.87
C ALA A 118 -14.25 10.29 7.19
N GLY A 119 -15.40 9.79 7.66
CA GLY A 119 -15.50 8.98 8.87
C GLY A 119 -15.21 7.49 8.68
N LYS A 120 -14.76 7.07 7.49
CA LYS A 120 -14.55 5.66 7.14
C LYS A 120 -13.12 5.40 6.68
N PRO A 121 -12.54 4.24 7.04
CA PRO A 121 -11.20 3.88 6.62
C PRO A 121 -11.09 3.78 5.09
N ARG A 122 -9.97 4.28 4.58
CA ARG A 122 -9.58 4.28 3.17
C ARG A 122 -8.36 3.37 3.01
N TYR A 123 -8.51 2.26 2.30
CA TYR A 123 -7.44 1.28 2.13
C TYR A 123 -6.91 1.28 0.68
N VAL A 124 -5.74 1.85 0.44
CA VAL A 124 -5.11 1.76 -0.89
C VAL A 124 -4.38 0.43 -1.02
N MET A 125 -4.85 -0.43 -1.94
CA MET A 125 -4.38 -1.81 -2.04
C MET A 125 -3.11 -1.90 -2.89
N GLY A 126 -2.17 -2.74 -2.44
CA GLY A 126 -1.01 -3.14 -3.25
C GLY A 126 0.16 -2.15 -3.26
N ILE A 127 0.10 -1.08 -2.48
CA ILE A 127 1.26 -0.21 -2.25
C ILE A 127 2.22 -0.90 -1.30
N GLY A 128 3.51 -0.64 -1.48
CA GLY A 128 4.45 -0.94 -0.44
C GLY A 128 5.49 0.10 -0.06
N TYR A 129 6.06 0.85 -1.02
CA TYR A 129 7.41 1.43 -0.85
C TYR A 129 7.37 2.47 0.26
N PRO A 130 8.38 2.58 1.13
CA PRO A 130 8.39 3.57 2.21
C PRO A 130 7.97 4.96 1.74
N LEU A 131 8.47 5.40 0.59
CA LEU A 131 8.06 6.66 -0.03
C LEU A 131 6.60 6.67 -0.46
N ASP A 132 6.11 5.61 -1.11
CA ASP A 132 4.68 5.47 -1.40
C ASP A 132 3.83 5.44 -0.12
N VAL A 133 4.33 4.94 1.01
CA VAL A 133 3.63 4.92 2.30
C VAL A 133 3.62 6.32 2.92
N VAL A 134 4.68 7.08 2.77
CA VAL A 134 4.72 8.46 3.25
C VAL A 134 3.77 9.33 2.41
N LEU A 135 3.66 9.07 1.11
CA LEU A 135 2.82 9.84 0.19
C LEU A 135 1.36 9.33 0.11
N CYS A 136 1.12 8.02 0.31
CA CYS A 136 -0.19 7.36 0.15
C CYS A 136 -0.59 6.36 1.27
N SER A 137 0.29 6.06 2.22
CA SER A 137 0.08 5.19 3.40
C SER A 137 -0.31 3.71 3.17
N ALA A 138 0.51 2.88 2.51
CA ALA A 138 0.38 1.39 2.52
C ALA A 138 1.67 0.60 2.11
N ALA A 139 1.90 -0.65 2.62
CA ALA A 139 3.22 -1.33 2.76
C ALA A 139 3.40 -2.80 2.21
N ARG A 140 4.58 -3.21 1.61
CA ARG A 140 5.08 -4.63 1.32
C ARG A 140 6.43 -4.75 0.54
N PHE A 141 7.56 -5.42 0.97
CA PHE A 141 8.70 -5.89 0.07
C PHE A 141 9.70 -6.96 0.61
N GLY A 142 10.57 -7.45 -0.31
CA GLY A 142 11.73 -8.34 -0.11
C GLY A 142 13.15 -7.75 -0.34
N VAL A 143 13.36 -6.45 -0.11
CA VAL A 143 14.70 -5.83 0.05
C VAL A 143 14.77 -5.10 1.38
N ALA A 144 15.94 -4.99 2.01
CA ALA A 144 16.06 -4.33 3.32
C ALA A 144 15.71 -2.84 3.21
N LEU A 145 14.73 -2.39 3.98
CA LEU A 145 14.19 -1.02 3.94
C LEU A 145 14.96 -0.10 4.90
N VAL A 146 15.32 1.10 4.44
CA VAL A 146 15.94 2.18 5.23
C VAL A 146 15.35 3.53 4.80
N ASP A 147 15.57 4.59 5.56
CA ASP A 147 15.00 5.90 5.25
C ASP A 147 15.53 6.46 3.92
N GLU A 148 16.80 6.17 3.59
CA GLU A 148 17.45 6.52 2.32
C GLU A 148 16.99 5.66 1.13
N GLY A 149 16.04 4.73 1.34
CA GLY A 149 15.44 3.90 0.31
C GLY A 149 15.65 2.41 0.56
N VAL A 150 16.41 1.75 -0.31
CA VAL A 150 16.58 0.29 -0.28
C VAL A 150 18.05 -0.11 -0.17
N MET A 151 18.35 -0.98 0.79
CA MET A 151 19.69 -1.53 0.99
C MET A 151 19.83 -2.87 0.27
N LYS A 152 20.60 -2.87 -0.82
CA LYS A 152 20.93 -4.08 -1.58
C LYS A 152 22.07 -4.84 -0.91
N LEU A 153 21.75 -5.66 0.09
CA LEU A 153 22.72 -6.37 0.94
C LEU A 153 23.73 -7.26 0.17
N LYS A 154 23.46 -7.65 -1.08
CA LYS A 154 24.44 -8.36 -1.94
C LYS A 154 25.57 -7.48 -2.46
N ASN A 155 25.53 -6.16 -2.27
CA ASN A 155 26.59 -5.25 -2.70
C ASN A 155 27.87 -5.49 -1.89
N ALA A 156 29.02 -5.55 -2.57
CA ALA A 156 30.35 -5.75 -1.99
C ALA A 156 30.72 -4.67 -0.95
N ALA A 157 30.16 -3.47 -1.04
CA ALA A 157 30.35 -2.41 -0.04
C ALA A 157 29.97 -2.84 1.39
N PHE A 158 29.09 -3.85 1.54
CA PHE A 158 28.67 -4.35 2.83
C PHE A 158 29.50 -5.52 3.35
N GLU A 159 30.45 -6.07 2.58
CA GLU A 159 31.20 -7.28 2.94
C GLU A 159 31.91 -7.18 4.30
N ARG A 160 32.35 -5.97 4.67
CA ARG A 160 33.04 -5.68 5.94
C ARG A 160 32.35 -4.61 6.77
N ASP A 161 31.11 -4.25 6.44
CA ASP A 161 30.35 -3.25 7.18
C ASP A 161 29.78 -3.87 8.47
N MET A 162 30.39 -3.51 9.61
CA MET A 162 30.03 -4.04 10.93
C MET A 162 28.86 -3.30 11.58
N ARG A 163 28.28 -2.29 10.92
CA ARG A 163 27.07 -1.62 11.40
C ARG A 163 25.85 -2.54 11.23
N PRO A 164 24.77 -2.34 12.01
CA PRO A 164 23.48 -2.98 11.73
C PRO A 164 22.88 -2.46 10.42
N ILE A 165 21.83 -3.09 9.90
CA ILE A 165 21.12 -2.58 8.71
C ILE A 165 20.70 -1.13 8.95
N ASP A 166 20.16 -0.84 10.12
CA ASP A 166 19.70 0.48 10.54
C ASP A 166 20.04 0.68 12.03
N GLU A 167 20.76 1.75 12.34
CA GLU A 167 21.25 2.09 13.69
C GLU A 167 20.13 2.57 14.62
N GLU A 168 19.01 3.04 14.07
CA GLU A 168 17.82 3.44 14.82
C GLU A 168 16.80 2.29 14.97
N CYS A 169 17.13 1.09 14.48
CA CYS A 169 16.24 -0.07 14.52
C CYS A 169 16.61 -1.01 15.66
N SER A 170 15.67 -1.22 16.58
CA SER A 170 15.83 -2.17 17.69
C SER A 170 15.28 -3.56 17.38
N CYS A 171 15.02 -3.89 16.11
CA CYS A 171 14.53 -5.22 15.74
C CYS A 171 15.60 -6.29 15.99
N GLU A 172 15.20 -7.56 16.07
CA GLU A 172 16.14 -8.65 16.32
C GLU A 172 17.27 -8.72 15.30
N CYS A 173 17.00 -8.39 14.03
CA CYS A 173 18.02 -8.34 12.99
C CYS A 173 19.07 -7.27 13.28
N CYS A 174 18.65 -6.03 13.53
CA CYS A 174 19.56 -4.90 13.78
C CYS A 174 20.24 -4.96 15.14
N ALA A 175 19.63 -5.58 16.15
CA ALA A 175 20.22 -5.72 17.48
C ALA A 175 21.34 -6.78 17.55
N LYS A 176 21.30 -7.80 16.68
CA LYS A 176 22.20 -8.97 16.78
C LYS A 176 23.14 -9.15 15.60
N TYR A 177 22.82 -8.59 14.43
CA TYR A 177 23.53 -8.90 13.19
C TYR A 177 24.00 -7.64 12.47
N THR A 178 25.16 -7.77 11.84
CA THR A 178 25.76 -6.71 11.04
C THR A 178 25.33 -6.80 9.57
N ARG A 179 25.54 -5.72 8.81
CA ARG A 179 25.39 -5.70 7.35
C ARG A 179 26.31 -6.71 6.69
N ALA A 180 27.53 -6.88 7.17
CA ALA A 180 28.48 -7.89 6.70
C ALA A 180 27.96 -9.32 6.87
N TYR A 181 27.37 -9.62 8.03
CA TYR A 181 26.75 -10.93 8.26
C TYR A 181 25.59 -11.15 7.28
N CYS A 182 24.69 -10.16 7.16
CA CYS A 182 23.55 -10.23 6.26
C CYS A 182 23.98 -10.32 4.78
N HIS A 183 25.05 -9.62 4.39
CA HIS A 183 25.67 -9.70 3.06
C HIS A 183 26.13 -11.13 2.76
N ASN A 184 26.83 -11.78 3.69
CA ASN A 184 27.31 -13.15 3.50
C ASN A 184 26.14 -14.14 3.30
N LEU A 185 25.11 -14.03 4.14
CA LEU A 185 23.92 -14.88 4.03
C LEU A 185 23.18 -14.64 2.71
N ALA A 186 22.96 -13.37 2.36
CA ALA A 186 22.26 -12.99 1.13
C ALA A 186 23.04 -13.39 -0.12
N GLY A 187 24.36 -13.21 -0.14
CA GLY A 187 25.24 -13.61 -1.24
C GLY A 187 25.22 -15.12 -1.49
N LYS A 188 25.13 -15.92 -0.42
CA LYS A 188 24.98 -17.38 -0.49
C LYS A 188 23.53 -17.84 -0.68
N SER A 189 22.58 -16.91 -0.80
CA SER A 189 21.14 -17.20 -0.97
C SER A 189 20.57 -18.13 0.12
N LEU A 190 21.05 -17.98 1.36
CA LEU A 190 20.57 -18.77 2.49
C LEU A 190 19.20 -18.27 2.95
N THR A 191 18.30 -19.19 3.33
CA THR A 191 16.94 -18.88 3.81
C THR A 191 16.95 -17.95 5.04
N SER A 192 17.97 -18.05 5.89
CA SER A 192 18.14 -17.16 7.04
C SER A 192 18.27 -15.69 6.65
N ALA A 193 18.82 -15.38 5.47
CA ALA A 193 18.84 -14.00 4.96
C ALA A 193 17.42 -13.46 4.77
N ALA A 194 16.53 -14.26 4.16
CA ALA A 194 15.15 -13.87 3.92
C ALA A 194 14.39 -13.66 5.23
N VAL A 195 14.61 -14.50 6.24
CA VAL A 195 14.01 -14.35 7.57
C VAL A 195 14.46 -13.05 8.23
N LEU A 196 15.77 -12.79 8.29
CA LEU A 196 16.31 -11.59 8.92
C LEU A 196 15.85 -10.31 8.22
N ILE A 197 15.88 -10.29 6.89
CA ILE A 197 15.39 -9.15 6.09
C ILE A 197 13.89 -8.93 6.31
N THR A 198 13.10 -10.01 6.41
CA THR A 198 11.66 -9.90 6.68
C THR A 198 11.38 -9.32 8.06
N LEU A 199 12.08 -9.79 9.10
CA LEU A 199 11.96 -9.26 10.46
C LEU A 199 12.30 -7.77 10.50
N HIS A 200 13.41 -7.38 9.85
CA HIS A 200 13.79 -5.98 9.73
C HIS A 200 12.72 -5.15 9.00
N ASN A 201 12.25 -5.61 7.85
CA ASN A 201 11.29 -4.87 7.03
C ASN A 201 9.94 -4.66 7.73
N ILE A 202 9.43 -5.67 8.43
CA ILE A 202 8.19 -5.54 9.20
C ILE A 202 8.37 -4.51 10.31
N ALA A 203 9.49 -4.59 11.06
CA ALA A 203 9.79 -3.63 12.12
C ALA A 203 9.96 -2.20 11.58
N TYR A 204 10.64 -2.05 10.44
CA TYR A 204 10.81 -0.78 9.74
C TYR A 204 9.45 -0.17 9.37
N MET A 205 8.57 -0.93 8.71
CA MET A 205 7.25 -0.44 8.30
C MET A 205 6.36 -0.06 9.49
N GLN A 206 6.41 -0.84 10.58
CA GLN A 206 5.70 -0.49 11.82
C GLN A 206 6.26 0.77 12.48
N ARG A 207 7.58 1.00 12.41
CA ARG A 207 8.18 2.24 12.93
C ARG A 207 7.87 3.44 12.04
N LEU A 208 7.93 3.27 10.72
CA LEU A 208 7.59 4.33 9.76
C LEU A 208 6.14 4.80 9.95
N THR A 209 5.18 3.88 10.01
CA THR A 209 3.76 4.20 10.24
C THR A 209 3.52 4.84 11.61
N ARG A 210 4.26 4.43 12.67
CA ARG A 210 4.24 5.13 13.96
C ARG A 210 4.77 6.56 13.87
N ARG A 211 5.89 6.78 13.18
CA ARG A 211 6.47 8.13 12.96
C ARG A 211 5.52 9.03 12.16
N ILE A 212 4.89 8.50 11.12
CA ILE A 212 3.83 9.18 10.35
C ILE A 212 2.69 9.59 11.28
N ARG A 213 2.14 8.65 12.06
CA ARG A 213 1.05 8.93 13.00
C ARG A 213 1.42 10.00 14.02
N SER A 214 2.61 9.91 14.63
CA SER A 214 3.12 10.92 15.56
C SER A 214 3.23 12.29 14.92
N ALA A 215 3.79 12.38 13.71
CA ALA A 215 3.91 13.65 12.99
C ALA A 215 2.54 14.27 12.66
N ILE A 216 1.53 13.46 12.33
CA ILE A 216 0.15 13.93 12.11
C ILE A 216 -0.44 14.46 13.43
N THR A 217 -0.33 13.70 14.53
CA THR A 217 -0.88 14.12 15.83
C THR A 217 -0.19 15.34 16.41
N GLU A 218 1.09 15.52 16.12
CA GLU A 218 1.91 16.65 16.56
C GLU A 218 1.87 17.83 15.58
N GLN A 219 0.98 17.80 14.56
CA GLN A 219 0.80 18.87 13.57
C GLN A 219 2.10 19.26 12.83
N ARG A 220 2.98 18.29 12.58
CA ARG A 220 4.26 18.46 11.89
C ARG A 220 4.47 17.49 10.73
N PHE A 221 3.37 17.04 10.13
CA PHE A 221 3.41 16.08 9.03
C PHE A 221 4.11 16.66 7.78
N PRO A 222 3.88 17.92 7.35
CA PRO A 222 4.63 18.51 6.24
C PRO A 222 6.14 18.52 6.44
N GLU A 223 6.62 18.82 7.66
CA GLU A 223 8.04 18.78 8.03
C GLU A 223 8.60 17.35 7.92
N PHE A 224 7.84 16.37 8.42
CA PHE A 224 8.22 14.96 8.35
C PHE A 224 8.37 14.50 6.89
N VAL A 225 7.39 14.83 6.03
CA VAL A 225 7.43 14.47 4.60
C VAL A 225 8.63 15.11 3.91
N ARG A 226 8.86 16.42 4.12
CA ARG A 226 10.03 17.13 3.56
C ARG A 226 11.35 16.49 3.97
N GLY A 227 11.48 16.16 5.26
CA GLY A 227 12.66 15.47 5.78
C GLY A 227 12.87 14.10 5.13
N PHE A 228 11.79 13.31 5.01
CA PHE A 228 11.85 11.98 4.40
C PHE A 228 12.23 12.04 2.91
N VAL A 229 11.62 12.96 2.14
CA VAL A 229 11.91 13.14 0.71
C VAL A 229 13.34 13.63 0.51
N ARG A 230 13.81 14.62 1.28
CA ARG A 230 15.22 15.08 1.23
C ARG A 230 16.22 13.99 1.58
N GLY A 231 15.87 13.06 2.47
CA GLY A 231 16.68 11.89 2.78
C GLY A 231 16.85 10.93 1.60
N GLN A 232 15.80 10.77 0.78
CA GLN A 232 15.86 9.91 -0.43
C GLN A 232 16.45 10.61 -1.65
N TYR A 233 16.24 11.93 -1.78
CA TYR A 233 16.67 12.75 -2.90
C TYR A 233 17.49 13.96 -2.40
N PRO A 234 18.70 13.72 -1.84
CA PRO A 234 19.50 14.79 -1.22
C PRO A 234 19.99 15.85 -2.22
N LYS A 235 19.92 15.57 -3.53
CA LYS A 235 20.30 16.51 -4.59
C LYS A 235 19.13 17.35 -5.11
N GLY A 236 17.91 17.13 -4.61
CA GLY A 236 16.70 17.77 -5.15
C GLY A 236 16.32 17.24 -6.53
N ASP A 237 16.65 15.98 -6.81
CA ASP A 237 16.36 15.26 -8.06
C ASP A 237 15.15 14.33 -7.93
N GLU A 238 14.17 14.71 -7.10
CA GLU A 238 12.96 13.92 -6.93
C GLU A 238 12.14 13.80 -8.24
N PRO A 239 11.60 12.60 -8.53
CA PRO A 239 10.85 12.36 -9.75
C PRO A 239 9.53 13.14 -9.76
N GLU A 240 8.99 13.36 -10.96
CA GLU A 240 7.78 14.17 -11.18
C GLU A 240 6.59 13.74 -10.30
N TRP A 241 6.35 12.43 -10.16
CA TRP A 241 5.26 11.92 -9.36
C TRP A 241 5.37 12.28 -7.86
N VAL A 242 6.59 12.42 -7.33
CA VAL A 242 6.82 12.88 -5.94
C VAL A 242 6.44 14.34 -5.83
N ARG A 243 6.93 15.20 -6.74
CA ARG A 243 6.61 16.63 -6.76
C ARG A 243 5.11 16.86 -6.89
N PHE A 244 4.45 16.14 -7.80
CA PHE A 244 3.00 16.18 -7.97
C PHE A 244 2.25 15.75 -6.70
N SER A 245 2.71 14.69 -6.02
CA SER A 245 2.12 14.24 -4.75
C SER A 245 2.20 15.32 -3.66
N LEU A 246 3.35 15.99 -3.56
CA LEU A 246 3.59 17.06 -2.58
C LEU A 246 2.72 18.28 -2.88
N GLU A 247 2.60 18.68 -4.14
CA GLU A 247 1.74 19.77 -4.58
C GLU A 247 0.27 19.49 -4.25
N CYS A 248 -0.22 18.29 -4.55
CA CYS A 248 -1.59 17.88 -4.21
C CYS A 248 -1.87 17.93 -2.70
N ALA A 249 -0.85 17.67 -1.87
CA ALA A 249 -0.94 17.76 -0.42
C ALA A 249 -0.66 19.15 0.16
N GLY A 250 -0.34 20.15 -0.68
CA GLY A 250 0.03 21.50 -0.25
C GLY A 250 1.36 21.58 0.51
N ILE A 251 2.30 20.67 0.23
CA ILE A 251 3.62 20.61 0.87
C ILE A 251 4.66 21.17 -0.10
N SER A 252 5.26 22.32 0.23
CA SER A 252 6.35 22.93 -0.55
C SER A 252 7.71 22.38 -0.13
N MET A 253 8.57 21.97 -1.09
CA MET A 253 9.93 21.47 -0.82
C MET A 253 10.91 22.53 -0.32
#